data_AF-A0A2S8IJ92-F1
#
_entry.id   AF-A0A2S8IJ92-F1
#
_cell.length_a   1.000
_cell.length_b   1.000
_cell.length_c   1.000
_cell.angle_alpha   90.00
_cell.angle_beta   90.00
_cell.angle_gamma   90.00
#
_symmetry.space_group_name_H-M   'P 1'
#
loop_
_entity.id
_entity.type
_entity.pdbx_description
1 polymer ?
#
loop_
_entity_poly.entity_id
_entity_poly.type
_entity_poly.pdbx_seq_one_letter_code
_entity_poly.pdbx_strand_id
1 'polypeptide(L)'
;MKESESRFRGWLLRETGIDPDSLGNDFLIRALTERVHALQADGERLPSMARPPVTQDALDAYWQQLNASADERRALIELFVVPETWFFRDREAFATLARLAAERLAATPGRVIRVLSAPCSTGEEPYSAAMALLDAGLGPASFTIDAIDLSARAIEQARLGCYGRNAFRGTATEFRARYFTPAADGWLLDERVRACVQFRHANLVEPIADTGFRYDFVFCRNVLIYFDRDAQDRVIRSLDACLADDGMLFVGPAETGVAMRHGMRSARVPLAFAFHRESAGAAAEASAARAAAPLSAAAVRRTERFTVAPLVATRPVLAVAPPVWLGGRPQPFAAPSPAVRTAALDARADRSVAPVAEDVAPTLEEAQALANAGAFDEAERVLAQFSARVGPHADAFYLNGLIADARGRAAEAGDFYRKALYLRPTHHEALTHLATLLDVGGDRAGAQWLLERARRSAG
;
A
#
# COMPACT_ATOMS: atom_id res chain seq x y z
N MET A 1 25.91 -13.68 -20.19
CA MET A 1 24.96 -13.52 -19.05
C MET A 1 24.30 -12.14 -19.04
N LYS A 2 25.03 -11.03 -18.84
CA LYS A 2 24.43 -9.67 -18.83
C LYS A 2 23.60 -9.30 -20.07
N GLU A 3 24.04 -9.71 -21.26
CA GLU A 3 23.32 -9.46 -22.51
C GLU A 3 22.03 -10.29 -22.61
N SER A 4 22.07 -11.56 -22.19
CA SER A 4 20.87 -12.41 -22.10
C SER A 4 19.88 -11.90 -21.05
N GLU A 5 20.35 -11.46 -19.88
CA GLU A 5 19.49 -10.81 -18.88
C GLU A 5 18.79 -9.58 -19.44
N SER A 6 19.51 -8.76 -20.21
CA SER A 6 18.96 -7.56 -20.84
C SER A 6 17.80 -7.87 -21.80
N ARG A 7 17.92 -8.91 -22.65
CA ARG A 7 16.82 -9.30 -23.54
C ARG A 7 15.59 -9.84 -22.80
N PHE A 8 15.78 -10.63 -21.73
CA PHE A 8 14.66 -11.14 -20.93
C PHE A 8 13.96 -10.03 -20.15
N ARG A 9 14.74 -9.09 -19.59
CA ARG A 9 14.21 -7.87 -18.97
C ARG A 9 13.37 -7.06 -19.94
N GLY A 10 13.91 -6.78 -21.13
CA GLY A 10 13.20 -6.04 -22.17
C GLY A 10 11.93 -6.76 -22.63
N TRP A 11 11.95 -8.10 -22.69
CA TRP A 11 10.76 -8.90 -22.97
C TRP A 11 9.72 -8.77 -21.86
N LEU A 12 10.09 -8.96 -20.58
CA LEU A 12 9.15 -8.86 -19.46
C LEU A 12 8.47 -7.49 -19.39
N LEU A 13 9.26 -6.41 -19.53
CA LEU A 13 8.76 -5.04 -19.54
C LEU A 13 7.73 -4.81 -20.65
N ARG A 14 7.99 -5.33 -21.86
CA ARG A 14 7.04 -5.20 -22.98
C ARG A 14 5.78 -6.01 -22.78
N GLU A 15 5.90 -7.25 -22.30
CA GLU A 15 4.77 -8.17 -22.17
C GLU A 15 3.90 -7.87 -20.95
N THR A 16 4.46 -7.34 -19.86
CA THR A 16 3.75 -7.22 -18.57
C THR A 16 3.77 -5.82 -17.97
N GLY A 17 4.69 -4.96 -18.41
CA GLY A 17 4.98 -3.68 -17.77
C GLY A 17 5.82 -3.77 -16.49
N ILE A 18 6.04 -4.98 -15.96
CA ILE A 18 6.77 -5.18 -14.71
C ILE A 18 8.26 -4.93 -14.93
N ASP A 19 8.82 -4.05 -14.10
CA ASP A 19 10.26 -3.86 -13.98
C ASP A 19 10.83 -4.95 -13.04
N PRO A 20 11.69 -5.86 -13.51
CA PRO A 20 12.28 -6.88 -12.65
C PRO A 20 13.01 -6.32 -11.43
N ASP A 21 13.55 -5.10 -11.49
CA ASP A 21 14.27 -4.52 -10.35
C ASP A 21 13.33 -4.11 -9.21
N SER A 22 12.05 -3.93 -9.50
CA SER A 22 11.02 -3.65 -8.49
C SER A 22 10.69 -4.88 -7.61
N LEU A 23 10.98 -6.09 -8.09
CA LEU A 23 10.69 -7.37 -7.42
C LEU A 23 11.85 -7.88 -6.54
N GLY A 24 12.93 -7.10 -6.46
CA GLY A 24 14.10 -7.40 -5.65
C GLY A 24 15.25 -8.04 -6.43
N ASN A 25 16.43 -8.04 -5.81
CA ASN A 25 17.67 -8.46 -6.45
C ASN A 25 17.59 -9.90 -6.97
N ASP A 26 18.18 -10.13 -8.14
CA ASP A 26 18.32 -11.42 -8.82
C ASP A 26 16.99 -12.17 -9.08
N PHE A 27 15.83 -11.51 -8.94
CA PHE A 27 14.53 -12.14 -9.15
C PHE A 27 14.39 -12.73 -10.55
N LEU A 28 14.75 -11.95 -11.57
CA LEU A 28 14.76 -12.39 -12.97
C LEU A 28 15.59 -13.66 -13.15
N ILE A 29 16.80 -13.70 -12.60
CA ILE A 29 17.68 -14.86 -12.72
C ILE A 29 17.11 -16.09 -12.01
N ARG A 30 16.51 -15.93 -10.83
CA ARG A 30 15.83 -17.03 -10.13
C ARG A 30 14.67 -17.58 -10.95
N ALA A 31 13.83 -16.72 -11.51
CA ALA A 31 12.69 -17.12 -12.33
C ALA A 31 13.14 -17.85 -13.61
N LEU A 32 14.13 -17.30 -14.32
CA LEU A 32 14.70 -17.96 -15.50
C LEU A 32 15.32 -19.31 -15.15
N THR A 33 16.06 -19.39 -14.03
CA THR A 33 16.63 -20.64 -13.54
C THR A 33 15.55 -21.67 -13.29
N GLU A 34 14.46 -21.29 -12.63
CA GLU A 34 13.34 -22.18 -12.37
C GLU A 34 12.72 -22.73 -13.67
N ARG A 35 12.47 -21.87 -14.65
CA ARG A 35 11.85 -22.28 -15.93
C ARG A 35 12.78 -23.14 -16.80
N VAL A 36 14.06 -22.79 -16.88
CA VAL A 36 15.05 -23.59 -17.62
C VAL A 36 15.11 -25.01 -17.04
N HIS A 37 15.21 -25.15 -15.72
CA HIS A 37 15.24 -26.47 -15.07
C HIS A 37 13.92 -27.22 -15.25
N ALA A 38 12.77 -26.54 -15.25
CA ALA A 38 11.48 -27.17 -15.49
C ALA A 38 11.31 -27.74 -16.90
N LEU A 39 12.04 -27.22 -17.90
CA LEU A 39 12.04 -27.73 -19.28
C LEU A 39 13.14 -28.77 -19.54
N GLN A 40 14.22 -28.75 -18.75
CA GLN A 40 15.33 -29.70 -18.87
C GLN A 40 15.11 -30.98 -18.08
N ALA A 41 14.37 -30.91 -16.96
CA ALA A 41 13.97 -32.09 -16.23
C ALA A 41 12.72 -32.68 -16.89
N ASP A 42 12.77 -33.96 -17.28
CA ASP A 42 11.61 -34.78 -17.65
C ASP A 42 10.68 -34.98 -16.42
N GLY A 43 10.08 -33.91 -15.91
CA GLY A 43 9.06 -33.93 -14.85
C GLY A 43 9.53 -33.99 -13.40
N GLU A 44 10.81 -34.24 -13.08
CA GLU A 44 11.29 -34.27 -11.69
C GLU A 44 11.78 -32.89 -11.20
N ARG A 45 11.02 -32.27 -10.28
CA ARG A 45 11.43 -31.01 -9.61
C ARG A 45 12.60 -31.28 -8.65
N LEU A 46 13.84 -31.04 -9.09
CA LEU A 46 14.99 -31.00 -8.18
C LEU A 46 14.85 -29.86 -7.14
N PRO A 47 15.21 -30.07 -5.85
CA PRO A 47 15.21 -29.04 -4.81
C PRO A 47 16.12 -27.85 -5.15
N SER A 48 15.71 -26.65 -4.77
CA SER A 48 16.38 -25.36 -5.09
C SER A 48 17.89 -25.33 -4.80
N MET A 49 18.35 -26.02 -3.74
CA MET A 49 19.75 -26.01 -3.32
C MET A 49 20.69 -26.94 -4.12
N ALA A 50 20.14 -27.78 -5.02
CA ALA A 50 20.92 -28.75 -5.79
C ALA A 50 20.95 -28.46 -7.30
N ARG A 51 20.38 -27.33 -7.74
CA ARG A 51 20.29 -27.00 -9.17
C ARG A 51 21.62 -26.40 -9.67
N PRO A 52 22.24 -26.96 -10.72
CA PRO A 52 23.44 -26.37 -11.29
C PRO A 52 23.13 -24.98 -11.85
N PRO A 53 24.12 -24.06 -11.83
CA PRO A 53 23.96 -22.73 -12.41
C PRO A 53 23.63 -22.85 -13.90
N VAL A 54 22.69 -22.03 -14.37
CA VAL A 54 22.26 -22.05 -15.77
C VAL A 54 23.39 -21.53 -16.66
N THR A 55 23.73 -22.28 -17.70
CA THR A 55 24.72 -21.88 -18.70
C THR A 55 24.14 -20.87 -19.70
N GLN A 56 25.01 -20.13 -20.38
CA GLN A 56 24.62 -19.22 -21.45
C GLN A 56 23.83 -19.95 -22.56
N ASP A 57 24.30 -21.12 -22.99
CA ASP A 57 23.65 -21.93 -24.02
C ASP A 57 22.23 -22.37 -23.61
N ALA A 58 22.03 -22.71 -22.33
CA ALA A 58 20.72 -23.05 -21.80
C ALA A 58 19.75 -21.85 -21.80
N LEU A 59 20.24 -20.64 -21.50
CA LEU A 59 19.45 -19.41 -21.61
C LEU A 59 19.11 -19.07 -23.06
N ASP A 60 19.99 -19.36 -24.01
CA ASP A 60 19.76 -19.15 -25.45
C ASP A 60 18.73 -20.14 -26.00
N ALA A 61 18.82 -21.42 -25.62
CA ALA A 61 17.80 -22.42 -25.93
C ALA A 61 16.43 -22.06 -25.30
N TYR A 62 16.44 -21.62 -24.04
CA TYR A 62 15.21 -21.19 -23.37
C TYR A 62 14.58 -19.96 -24.03
N TRP A 63 15.39 -19.01 -24.50
CA TRP A 63 14.88 -17.85 -25.24
C TRP A 63 14.15 -18.28 -26.53
N GLN A 64 14.66 -19.27 -27.26
CA GLN A 64 13.97 -19.80 -28.43
C GLN A 64 12.62 -20.43 -28.05
N GLN A 65 12.59 -21.22 -26.98
CA GLN A 65 11.37 -21.85 -26.48
C GLN A 65 10.33 -20.82 -26.02
N LEU A 66 10.75 -19.77 -25.30
CA LEU A 66 9.89 -18.69 -24.85
C LEU A 66 9.21 -17.95 -26.02
N ASN A 67 9.93 -17.76 -27.13
CA ASN A 67 9.37 -17.13 -28.32
C ASN A 67 8.42 -18.08 -29.09
N ALA A 68 8.69 -19.39 -29.07
CA ALA A 68 7.90 -20.39 -29.78
C ALA A 68 6.62 -20.82 -29.04
N SER A 69 6.61 -20.80 -27.70
CA SER A 69 5.52 -21.36 -26.88
C SER A 69 4.78 -20.30 -26.07
N ALA A 70 3.48 -20.13 -26.35
CA ALA A 70 2.61 -19.26 -25.58
C ALA A 70 2.42 -19.75 -24.14
N ASP A 71 2.40 -21.07 -23.93
CA ASP A 71 2.26 -21.66 -22.59
C ASP A 71 3.52 -21.42 -21.76
N GLU A 72 4.70 -21.46 -22.36
CA GLU A 72 5.94 -21.14 -21.66
C GLU A 72 6.01 -19.65 -21.29
N ARG A 73 5.57 -18.75 -22.18
CA ARG A 73 5.42 -17.33 -21.84
C ARG A 73 4.53 -17.15 -20.62
N ARG A 74 3.37 -17.81 -20.63
CA ARG A 74 2.40 -17.74 -19.53
C ARG A 74 3.01 -18.30 -18.23
N ALA A 75 3.70 -19.43 -18.29
CA ALA A 75 4.37 -20.04 -17.14
C ALA A 75 5.49 -19.17 -16.56
N LEU A 76 6.25 -18.46 -17.40
CA LEU A 76 7.26 -17.51 -16.94
C LEU A 76 6.59 -16.28 -16.29
N ILE A 77 5.56 -15.71 -16.92
CA ILE A 77 4.81 -14.55 -16.39
C ILE A 77 4.23 -14.84 -15.01
N GLU A 78 3.68 -16.04 -14.79
CA GLU A 78 3.12 -16.47 -13.50
C GLU A 78 4.14 -16.41 -12.34
N LEU A 79 5.43 -16.47 -12.62
CA LEU A 79 6.47 -16.28 -11.60
C LEU A 79 6.66 -14.82 -11.21
N PHE A 80 6.32 -13.85 -12.07
CA PHE A 80 6.49 -12.42 -11.80
C PHE A 80 5.26 -11.76 -11.16
N VAL A 81 4.10 -12.44 -11.19
CA VAL A 81 2.90 -11.96 -10.52
C VAL A 81 3.05 -12.17 -9.01
N VAL A 82 2.93 -11.09 -8.22
CA VAL A 82 2.99 -11.13 -6.76
C VAL A 82 1.57 -11.34 -6.20
N PRO A 83 1.23 -12.53 -5.67
CA PRO A 83 -0.15 -12.86 -5.32
C PRO A 83 -0.57 -12.35 -3.93
N GLU A 84 0.06 -11.30 -3.40
CA GLU A 84 -0.23 -10.86 -2.04
C GLU A 84 -1.50 -10.01 -1.95
N THR A 85 -2.56 -10.63 -1.43
CA THR A 85 -3.85 -9.99 -1.20
C THR A 85 -4.56 -10.58 0.03
N TRP A 86 -5.52 -9.85 0.57
CA TRP A 86 -6.39 -10.28 1.66
C TRP A 86 -7.68 -9.46 1.67
N PHE A 87 -8.73 -10.00 2.26
CA PHE A 87 -10.02 -9.33 2.34
C PHE A 87 -9.93 -8.01 3.12
N PHE A 88 -10.57 -6.98 2.60
CA PHE A 88 -10.66 -5.63 3.17
C PHE A 88 -9.30 -4.99 3.46
N ARG A 89 -8.28 -5.29 2.63
CA ARG A 89 -7.04 -4.51 2.58
C ARG A 89 -7.36 -3.03 2.35
N ASP A 90 -6.90 -2.15 3.22
CA ASP A 90 -7.32 -0.74 3.31
C ASP A 90 -8.85 -0.56 3.34
N ARG A 91 -9.48 -1.03 4.43
CA ARG A 91 -10.94 -1.07 4.64
C ARG A 91 -11.67 0.23 4.26
N GLU A 92 -11.03 1.38 4.45
CA GLU A 92 -11.62 2.69 4.15
C GLU A 92 -11.92 2.92 2.66
N ALA A 93 -11.17 2.29 1.75
CA ALA A 93 -11.49 2.33 0.33
C ALA A 93 -12.88 1.70 0.07
N PHE A 94 -13.17 0.56 0.72
CA PHE A 94 -14.45 -0.13 0.59
C PHE A 94 -15.60 0.55 1.34
N ALA A 95 -15.33 1.14 2.51
CA ALA A 95 -16.32 1.95 3.23
C ALA A 95 -16.73 3.18 2.40
N THR A 96 -15.74 3.82 1.76
CA THR A 96 -15.96 4.96 0.86
C THR A 96 -16.76 4.56 -0.38
N LEU A 97 -16.40 3.45 -1.02
CA LEU A 97 -17.16 2.85 -2.12
C LEU A 97 -18.63 2.66 -1.72
N ALA A 98 -18.89 1.99 -0.60
CA ALA A 98 -20.23 1.65 -0.16
C ALA A 98 -21.10 2.89 0.08
N ARG A 99 -20.56 3.90 0.78
CA ARG A 99 -21.24 5.18 1.03
C ARG A 99 -21.59 5.89 -0.27
N LEU A 100 -20.61 6.08 -1.15
CA LEU A 100 -20.79 6.84 -2.39
C LEU A 100 -21.70 6.12 -3.40
N ALA A 101 -21.65 4.79 -3.44
CA ALA A 101 -22.56 3.99 -4.25
C ALA A 101 -24.02 4.12 -3.77
N ALA A 102 -24.25 4.09 -2.47
CA ALA A 102 -25.57 4.30 -1.88
C ALA A 102 -26.12 5.71 -2.18
N GLU A 103 -25.29 6.75 -2.04
CA GLU A 103 -25.64 8.13 -2.39
C GLU A 103 -26.04 8.27 -3.88
N ARG A 104 -25.28 7.64 -4.79
CA ARG A 104 -25.60 7.64 -6.23
C ARG A 104 -26.90 6.94 -6.56
N LEU A 105 -27.19 5.81 -5.92
CA LEU A 105 -28.44 5.08 -6.11
C LEU A 105 -29.65 5.86 -5.56
N ALA A 106 -29.48 6.54 -4.42
CA ALA A 106 -30.52 7.39 -3.86
C ALA A 106 -30.81 8.60 -4.77
N ALA A 107 -29.77 9.20 -5.34
CA ALA A 107 -29.90 10.33 -6.27
C ALA A 107 -30.45 9.91 -7.64
N THR A 108 -30.19 8.68 -8.09
CA THR A 108 -30.64 8.17 -9.38
C THR A 108 -31.17 6.74 -9.25
N PRO A 109 -32.44 6.58 -8.82
CA PRO A 109 -33.06 5.27 -8.70
C PRO A 109 -33.01 4.49 -10.02
N GLY A 110 -32.57 3.23 -9.96
CA GLY A 110 -32.42 2.36 -11.12
C GLY A 110 -31.06 2.45 -11.83
N ARG A 111 -30.13 3.32 -11.40
CA ARG A 111 -28.72 3.28 -11.83
C ARG A 111 -28.11 1.94 -11.44
N VAL A 112 -27.24 1.38 -12.30
CA VAL A 112 -26.41 0.22 -11.96
C VAL A 112 -25.01 0.72 -11.66
N ILE A 113 -24.52 0.50 -10.44
CA ILE A 113 -23.17 0.88 -10.03
C ILE A 113 -22.15 -0.09 -10.64
N ARG A 114 -21.16 0.43 -11.36
CA ARG A 114 -20.15 -0.38 -12.05
C ARG A 114 -18.79 -0.22 -11.40
N VAL A 115 -18.22 -1.32 -10.92
CA VAL A 115 -16.90 -1.34 -10.28
C VAL A 115 -15.93 -2.15 -11.13
N LEU A 116 -14.69 -1.67 -11.27
CA LEU A 116 -13.57 -2.42 -11.82
C LEU A 116 -12.54 -2.68 -10.70
N SER A 117 -12.08 -3.92 -10.56
CA SER A 117 -10.89 -4.27 -9.74
C SER A 117 -9.79 -4.82 -10.65
N ALA A 118 -8.64 -4.15 -10.67
CA ALA A 118 -7.59 -4.36 -11.67
C ALA A 118 -6.19 -4.00 -11.12
N PRO A 119 -5.33 -4.97 -10.77
CA PRO A 119 -5.55 -6.42 -10.79
C PRO A 119 -6.38 -6.93 -9.61
N CYS A 120 -7.00 -8.11 -9.75
CA CYS A 120 -7.85 -8.71 -8.72
C CYS A 120 -7.20 -9.87 -7.93
N SER A 121 -6.06 -10.37 -8.37
CA SER A 121 -5.35 -11.52 -7.81
C SER A 121 -6.29 -12.72 -7.57
N THR A 122 -6.27 -13.29 -6.38
CA THR A 122 -7.13 -14.41 -5.96
C THR A 122 -8.55 -13.99 -5.53
N GLY A 123 -8.97 -12.77 -5.86
CA GLY A 123 -10.37 -12.33 -5.77
C GLY A 123 -10.77 -11.63 -4.47
N GLU A 124 -9.90 -11.52 -3.49
CA GLU A 124 -10.24 -10.90 -2.21
C GLU A 124 -10.71 -9.44 -2.34
N GLU A 125 -10.09 -8.65 -3.23
CA GLU A 125 -10.49 -7.25 -3.47
C GLU A 125 -11.89 -7.11 -4.08
N PRO A 126 -12.22 -7.71 -5.24
CA PRO A 126 -13.55 -7.56 -5.83
C PRO A 126 -14.64 -8.14 -4.93
N TYR A 127 -14.34 -9.21 -4.17
CA TYR A 127 -15.29 -9.75 -3.20
C TYR A 127 -15.46 -8.87 -1.96
N SER A 128 -14.41 -8.18 -1.49
CA SER A 128 -14.56 -7.14 -0.48
C SER A 128 -15.42 -5.97 -0.95
N ALA A 129 -15.27 -5.55 -2.21
CA ALA A 129 -16.14 -4.55 -2.81
C ALA A 129 -17.61 -5.04 -2.86
N ALA A 130 -17.85 -6.28 -3.31
CA ALA A 130 -19.20 -6.85 -3.34
C ALA A 130 -19.83 -6.93 -1.95
N MET A 131 -19.10 -7.46 -0.96
CA MET A 131 -19.57 -7.54 0.43
C MET A 131 -19.87 -6.15 1.02
N ALA A 132 -19.03 -5.15 0.75
CA ALA A 132 -19.25 -3.78 1.22
C ALA A 132 -20.52 -3.14 0.63
N LEU A 133 -20.78 -3.37 -0.66
CA LEU A 133 -22.00 -2.88 -1.33
C LEU A 133 -23.25 -3.59 -0.79
N LEU A 134 -23.18 -4.91 -0.59
CA LEU A 134 -24.27 -5.68 0.02
C LEU A 134 -24.55 -5.25 1.46
N ASP A 135 -23.51 -5.05 2.27
CA ASP A 135 -23.63 -4.57 3.65
C ASP A 135 -24.23 -3.15 3.72
N ALA A 136 -24.04 -2.32 2.68
CA ALA A 136 -24.70 -1.01 2.55
C ALA A 136 -26.16 -1.08 2.04
N GLY A 137 -26.70 -2.28 1.86
CA GLY A 137 -28.11 -2.50 1.48
C GLY A 137 -28.38 -2.41 -0.02
N LEU A 138 -27.34 -2.37 -0.86
CA LEU A 138 -27.52 -2.43 -2.30
C LEU A 138 -27.96 -3.83 -2.73
N GLY A 139 -28.99 -3.90 -3.58
CA GLY A 139 -29.42 -5.17 -4.13
C GLY A 139 -28.39 -5.73 -5.12
N PRO A 140 -28.25 -7.07 -5.26
CA PRO A 140 -27.29 -7.66 -6.20
C PRO A 140 -27.46 -7.22 -7.66
N ALA A 141 -28.67 -6.78 -8.05
CA ALA A 141 -28.96 -6.26 -9.39
C ALA A 141 -28.63 -4.77 -9.58
N SER A 142 -28.34 -4.03 -8.50
CA SER A 142 -28.02 -2.60 -8.57
C SER A 142 -26.54 -2.31 -8.73
N PHE A 143 -25.69 -3.34 -8.82
CA PHE A 143 -24.28 -3.19 -9.09
C PHE A 143 -23.69 -4.40 -9.83
N THR A 144 -22.53 -4.19 -10.45
CA THR A 144 -21.74 -5.24 -11.11
C THR A 144 -20.26 -4.95 -10.92
N ILE A 145 -19.46 -5.99 -10.72
CA ILE A 145 -18.02 -5.87 -10.49
C ILE A 145 -17.27 -6.66 -11.54
N ASP A 146 -16.56 -5.95 -12.41
CA ASP A 146 -15.60 -6.57 -13.30
C ASP A 146 -14.24 -6.69 -12.59
N ALA A 147 -13.63 -7.86 -12.67
CA ALA A 147 -12.36 -8.17 -12.03
C ALA A 147 -11.40 -8.69 -13.09
N ILE A 148 -10.23 -8.07 -13.24
CA ILE A 148 -9.23 -8.49 -14.23
C ILE A 148 -7.91 -8.85 -13.58
N ASP A 149 -7.20 -9.82 -14.15
CA ASP A 149 -5.84 -10.17 -13.73
C ASP A 149 -5.04 -10.75 -14.89
N LEU A 150 -3.72 -10.63 -14.80
CA LEU A 150 -2.76 -11.24 -15.71
C LEU A 150 -2.53 -12.73 -15.38
N SER A 151 -2.72 -13.15 -14.13
CA SER A 151 -2.61 -14.54 -13.70
C SER A 151 -3.93 -15.28 -13.92
N ALA A 152 -3.95 -16.18 -14.91
CA ALA A 152 -5.10 -17.05 -15.14
C ALA A 152 -5.31 -17.99 -13.93
N ARG A 153 -4.21 -18.43 -13.31
CA ARG A 153 -4.24 -19.27 -12.11
C ARG A 153 -4.88 -18.55 -10.93
N ALA A 154 -4.57 -17.28 -10.70
CA ALA A 154 -5.18 -16.50 -9.62
C ALA A 154 -6.68 -16.31 -9.83
N ILE A 155 -7.11 -16.04 -11.08
CA ILE A 155 -8.52 -15.96 -11.46
C ILE A 155 -9.24 -17.29 -11.22
N GLU A 156 -8.64 -18.43 -11.55
CA GLU A 156 -9.22 -19.74 -11.28
C GLU A 156 -9.42 -19.96 -9.78
N GLN A 157 -8.44 -19.61 -8.95
CA GLN A 157 -8.59 -19.66 -7.49
C GLN A 157 -9.69 -18.73 -6.99
N ALA A 158 -9.78 -17.51 -7.53
CA ALA A 158 -10.84 -16.56 -7.21
C ALA A 158 -12.22 -17.15 -7.51
N ARG A 159 -12.38 -17.78 -8.68
CA ARG A 159 -13.62 -18.43 -9.09
C ARG A 159 -14.01 -19.59 -8.19
N LEU A 160 -13.07 -20.33 -7.61
CA LEU A 160 -13.39 -21.39 -6.65
C LEU A 160 -14.04 -20.82 -5.37
N GLY A 161 -13.65 -19.61 -4.97
CA GLY A 161 -14.20 -18.94 -3.78
C GLY A 161 -13.82 -19.62 -2.46
N CYS A 162 -12.78 -20.47 -2.47
CA CYS A 162 -12.28 -21.18 -1.29
C CYS A 162 -11.03 -20.47 -0.76
N TYR A 163 -11.09 -19.99 0.47
CA TYR A 163 -10.04 -19.17 1.06
C TYR A 163 -9.47 -19.79 2.33
N GLY A 164 -8.15 -19.85 2.41
CA GLY A 164 -7.43 -20.27 3.62
C GLY A 164 -7.27 -19.14 4.64
N ARG A 165 -6.62 -19.44 5.77
CA ARG A 165 -6.42 -18.50 6.88
C ARG A 165 -5.73 -17.19 6.46
N ASN A 166 -4.81 -17.24 5.50
CA ASN A 166 -4.01 -16.09 5.09
C ASN A 166 -4.78 -15.00 4.35
N ALA A 167 -5.97 -15.33 3.80
CA ALA A 167 -6.87 -14.37 3.17
C ALA A 167 -7.59 -13.47 4.20
N PHE A 168 -7.60 -13.90 5.48
CA PHE A 168 -8.25 -13.19 6.59
C PHE A 168 -7.17 -12.60 7.50
N ARG A 169 -6.76 -11.35 7.20
CA ARG A 169 -5.78 -10.60 7.98
C ARG A 169 -6.44 -9.45 8.75
N GLY A 170 -5.77 -8.98 9.79
CA GLY A 170 -6.26 -7.90 10.65
C GLY A 170 -7.35 -8.34 11.62
N THR A 171 -7.97 -7.36 12.28
CA THR A 171 -8.95 -7.57 13.36
C THR A 171 -10.40 -7.62 12.85
N ALA A 172 -10.68 -6.98 11.71
CA ALA A 172 -12.02 -6.88 11.14
C ALA A 172 -12.43 -8.15 10.36
N THR A 173 -12.72 -9.25 11.06
CA THR A 173 -13.13 -10.54 10.44
C THR A 173 -14.62 -10.84 10.54
N GLU A 174 -15.42 -9.88 11.01
CA GLU A 174 -16.87 -10.04 11.23
C GLU A 174 -17.65 -10.42 9.97
N PHE A 175 -17.21 -9.93 8.80
CA PHE A 175 -17.80 -10.27 7.51
C PHE A 175 -17.74 -11.77 7.22
N ARG A 176 -16.76 -12.49 7.80
CA ARG A 176 -16.61 -13.94 7.62
C ARG A 176 -17.85 -14.68 8.11
N ALA A 177 -18.42 -14.27 9.24
CA ALA A 177 -19.62 -14.91 9.78
C ALA A 177 -20.87 -14.66 8.91
N ARG A 178 -20.88 -13.61 8.08
CA ARG A 178 -22.00 -13.24 7.21
C ARG A 178 -21.93 -13.85 5.81
N TYR A 179 -20.72 -14.04 5.29
CA TYR A 179 -20.50 -14.33 3.86
C TYR A 179 -19.69 -15.60 3.60
N PHE A 180 -19.29 -16.33 4.63
CA PHE A 180 -18.50 -17.54 4.46
C PHE A 180 -19.06 -18.70 5.27
N THR A 181 -18.90 -19.89 4.72
CA THR A 181 -19.20 -21.15 5.39
C THR A 181 -17.90 -21.94 5.60
N PRO A 182 -17.70 -22.57 6.78
CA PRO A 182 -16.55 -23.44 6.98
C PRO A 182 -16.53 -24.59 5.96
N ALA A 183 -15.36 -24.89 5.41
CA ALA A 183 -15.10 -26.01 4.50
C ALA A 183 -13.89 -26.83 4.99
N ALA A 184 -13.60 -27.96 4.33
CA ALA A 184 -12.51 -28.86 4.74
C ALA A 184 -11.16 -28.14 4.86
N ASP A 185 -10.82 -27.30 3.86
CA ASP A 185 -9.54 -26.59 3.77
C ASP A 185 -9.70 -25.06 3.82
N GLY A 186 -10.60 -24.56 4.69
CA GLY A 186 -10.76 -23.14 4.95
C GLY A 186 -12.22 -22.68 4.95
N TRP A 187 -12.52 -21.67 4.14
CA TRP A 187 -13.83 -21.03 4.10
C TRP A 187 -14.32 -20.87 2.66
N LEU A 188 -15.55 -21.31 2.40
CA LEU A 188 -16.21 -21.16 1.12
C LEU A 188 -17.05 -19.87 1.13
N LEU A 189 -16.81 -19.01 0.15
CA LEU A 189 -17.53 -17.76 -0.07
C LEU A 189 -18.96 -18.04 -0.55
N ASP A 190 -19.91 -17.30 0.01
CA ASP A 190 -21.33 -17.35 -0.35
C ASP A 190 -21.56 -17.01 -1.84
N GLU A 191 -22.36 -17.83 -2.51
CA GLU A 191 -22.69 -17.70 -3.92
C GLU A 191 -23.30 -16.33 -4.25
N ARG A 192 -24.05 -15.72 -3.32
CA ARG A 192 -24.63 -14.39 -3.54
C ARG A 192 -23.58 -13.30 -3.72
N VAL A 193 -22.39 -13.46 -3.14
CA VAL A 193 -21.25 -12.55 -3.34
C VAL A 193 -20.53 -12.90 -4.62
N ARG A 194 -20.34 -14.20 -4.89
CA ARG A 194 -19.66 -14.70 -6.10
C ARG A 194 -20.36 -14.25 -7.37
N ALA A 195 -21.69 -14.29 -7.41
CA ALA A 195 -22.52 -13.91 -8.54
C ALA A 195 -22.40 -12.42 -8.93
N CYS A 196 -21.91 -11.55 -8.03
CA CYS A 196 -21.73 -10.13 -8.30
C CYS A 196 -20.43 -9.80 -9.07
N VAL A 197 -19.51 -10.76 -9.22
CA VAL A 197 -18.16 -10.54 -9.76
C VAL A 197 -17.95 -11.31 -11.07
N GLN A 198 -17.54 -10.60 -12.12
CA GLN A 198 -17.17 -11.17 -13.41
C GLN A 198 -15.66 -11.12 -13.62
N PHE A 199 -15.01 -12.29 -13.64
CA PHE A 199 -13.56 -12.38 -13.85
C PHE A 199 -13.19 -12.48 -15.33
N ARG A 200 -12.22 -11.67 -15.77
CA ARG A 200 -11.62 -11.72 -17.11
C ARG A 200 -10.10 -11.78 -17.02
N HIS A 201 -9.48 -12.63 -17.84
CA HIS A 201 -8.02 -12.64 -18.01
C HIS A 201 -7.65 -11.48 -18.92
N ALA A 202 -6.87 -10.51 -18.41
CA ALA A 202 -6.48 -9.34 -19.17
C ALA A 202 -5.17 -8.73 -18.63
N ASN A 203 -4.44 -8.09 -19.52
CA ASN A 203 -3.20 -7.40 -19.19
C ASN A 203 -3.46 -5.92 -18.92
N LEU A 204 -3.05 -5.43 -17.75
CA LEU A 204 -3.34 -4.06 -17.33
C LEU A 204 -2.62 -2.99 -18.18
N VAL A 205 -1.49 -3.34 -18.81
CA VAL A 205 -0.76 -2.42 -19.69
C VAL A 205 -1.35 -2.32 -21.10
N GLU A 206 -2.28 -3.21 -21.44
CA GLU A 206 -3.05 -3.13 -22.67
C GLU A 206 -4.29 -2.24 -22.45
N PRO A 207 -4.82 -1.61 -23.51
CA PRO A 207 -6.06 -0.85 -23.40
C PRO A 207 -7.19 -1.73 -22.85
N ILE A 208 -7.83 -1.26 -21.78
CA ILE A 208 -9.02 -1.89 -21.24
C ILE A 208 -10.08 -1.92 -22.34
N ALA A 209 -10.61 -3.12 -22.61
CA ALA A 209 -11.60 -3.32 -23.66
C ALA A 209 -12.78 -2.36 -23.51
N ASP A 210 -13.19 -1.75 -24.62
CA ASP A 210 -14.39 -0.92 -24.64
C ASP A 210 -15.63 -1.81 -24.47
N THR A 211 -16.18 -1.82 -23.26
CA THR A 211 -17.39 -2.54 -22.92
C THR A 211 -18.67 -1.76 -23.25
N GLY A 212 -18.54 -0.55 -23.82
CA GLY A 212 -19.65 0.35 -24.12
C GLY A 212 -20.22 1.07 -22.89
N PHE A 213 -19.59 0.89 -21.72
CA PHE A 213 -19.95 1.59 -20.48
C PHE A 213 -18.71 2.10 -19.75
N ARG A 214 -18.91 3.05 -18.84
CA ARG A 214 -17.88 3.59 -17.95
C ARG A 214 -18.06 3.03 -16.53
N TYR A 215 -16.98 3.00 -15.76
CA TYR A 215 -17.00 2.54 -14.37
C TYR A 215 -17.20 3.71 -13.41
N ASP A 216 -18.08 3.52 -12.44
CA ASP A 216 -18.31 4.45 -11.33
C ASP A 216 -17.10 4.50 -10.39
N PHE A 217 -16.49 3.33 -10.17
CA PHE A 217 -15.39 3.12 -9.25
C PHE A 217 -14.38 2.15 -9.88
N VAL A 218 -13.10 2.48 -9.75
CA VAL A 218 -11.99 1.65 -10.24
C VAL A 218 -11.00 1.45 -9.11
N PHE A 219 -10.63 0.22 -8.82
CA PHE A 219 -9.57 -0.14 -7.89
C PHE A 219 -8.36 -0.60 -8.70
N CYS A 220 -7.24 0.09 -8.52
CA CYS A 220 -5.94 -0.28 -9.08
C CYS A 220 -4.89 -0.10 -8.00
N ARG A 221 -4.72 -1.14 -7.18
CA ARG A 221 -4.03 -1.07 -5.89
C ARG A 221 -2.90 -2.09 -5.81
N ASN A 222 -1.78 -1.66 -5.26
CA ASN A 222 -0.61 -2.48 -4.94
C ASN A 222 -0.01 -3.23 -6.16
N VAL A 223 -0.09 -2.63 -7.35
CA VAL A 223 0.44 -3.18 -8.61
C VAL A 223 1.38 -2.22 -9.33
N LEU A 224 1.06 -0.93 -9.33
CA LEU A 224 1.79 0.09 -10.09
C LEU A 224 3.21 0.28 -9.56
N ILE A 225 3.43 -0.07 -8.29
CA ILE A 225 4.75 -0.11 -7.66
C ILE A 225 5.73 -1.05 -8.36
N TYR A 226 5.24 -2.04 -9.12
CA TYR A 226 6.06 -2.99 -9.87
C TYR A 226 6.30 -2.56 -11.32
N PHE A 227 5.59 -1.55 -11.79
CA PHE A 227 5.65 -1.11 -13.18
C PHE A 227 6.72 -0.05 -13.39
N ASP A 228 7.32 -0.07 -14.57
CA ASP A 228 8.14 1.06 -15.02
C ASP A 228 7.26 2.29 -15.30
N ARG A 229 7.90 3.44 -15.53
CA ARG A 229 7.19 4.70 -15.70
C ARG A 229 6.29 4.70 -16.92
N ASP A 230 6.73 4.12 -18.03
CA ASP A 230 5.95 4.09 -19.27
C ASP A 230 4.72 3.19 -19.13
N ALA A 231 4.85 2.07 -18.43
CA ALA A 231 3.74 1.18 -18.10
C ALA A 231 2.76 1.85 -17.14
N GLN A 232 3.23 2.50 -16.07
CA GLN A 232 2.37 3.31 -15.18
C GLN A 232 1.55 4.33 -15.98
N ASP A 233 2.20 5.07 -16.89
CA ASP A 233 1.55 6.09 -17.71
C ASP A 233 0.50 5.50 -18.66
N ARG A 234 0.75 4.32 -19.25
CA ARG A 234 -0.24 3.62 -20.09
C ARG A 234 -1.44 3.17 -19.28
N VAL A 235 -1.19 2.59 -18.11
CA VAL A 235 -2.24 2.02 -17.23
C VAL A 235 -3.16 3.12 -16.74
N ILE A 236 -2.61 4.21 -16.17
CA ILE A 236 -3.44 5.30 -15.64
C ILE A 236 -4.27 5.94 -16.76
N ARG A 237 -3.72 6.14 -17.96
CA ARG A 237 -4.51 6.64 -19.10
C ARG A 237 -5.66 5.70 -19.48
N SER A 238 -5.42 4.39 -19.46
CA SER A 238 -6.48 3.41 -19.75
C SER A 238 -7.56 3.40 -18.67
N LEU A 239 -7.16 3.47 -17.39
CA LEU A 239 -8.11 3.53 -16.27
C LEU A 239 -8.93 4.82 -16.32
N ASP A 240 -8.28 5.96 -16.58
CA ASP A 240 -8.95 7.25 -16.73
C ASP A 240 -9.92 7.27 -17.92
N ALA A 241 -9.58 6.62 -19.03
CA ALA A 241 -10.46 6.52 -20.20
C ALA A 241 -11.73 5.69 -19.94
N CYS A 242 -11.67 4.69 -19.05
CA CYS A 242 -12.81 3.86 -18.70
C CYS A 242 -13.62 4.37 -17.48
N LEU A 243 -13.11 5.39 -16.79
CA LEU A 243 -13.76 6.00 -15.63
C LEU A 243 -14.92 6.92 -16.06
N ALA A 244 -16.03 6.90 -15.32
CA ALA A 244 -17.12 7.85 -15.50
C ALA A 244 -16.66 9.27 -15.18
N ASP A 245 -17.37 10.29 -15.69
CA ASP A 245 -17.02 11.70 -15.45
C ASP A 245 -17.03 12.07 -13.96
N ASP A 246 -17.98 11.49 -13.20
CA ASP A 246 -18.06 11.59 -11.75
C ASP A 246 -17.35 10.44 -11.02
N GLY A 247 -16.62 9.57 -11.75
CA GLY A 247 -16.04 8.34 -11.21
C GLY A 247 -14.84 8.56 -10.28
N MET A 248 -14.51 7.51 -9.52
CA MET A 248 -13.37 7.51 -8.60
C MET A 248 -12.39 6.36 -8.85
N LEU A 249 -11.10 6.68 -8.79
CA LEU A 249 -9.99 5.73 -8.80
C LEU A 249 -9.44 5.57 -7.37
N PHE A 250 -9.39 4.33 -6.88
CA PHE A 250 -8.73 3.95 -5.64
C PHE A 250 -7.37 3.33 -5.96
N VAL A 251 -6.31 3.85 -5.34
CA VAL A 251 -4.95 3.35 -5.49
C VAL A 251 -4.37 2.94 -4.13
N GLY A 252 -3.29 2.16 -4.12
CA GLY A 252 -2.57 1.85 -2.90
C GLY A 252 -1.87 3.08 -2.32
N PRO A 253 -1.53 3.08 -1.03
CA PRO A 253 -0.85 4.21 -0.38
C PRO A 253 0.41 4.67 -1.12
N ALA A 254 1.17 3.70 -1.64
CA ALA A 254 2.42 3.90 -2.37
C ALA A 254 2.27 4.42 -3.81
N GLU A 255 1.03 4.50 -4.31
CA GLU A 255 0.72 4.75 -5.72
C GLU A 255 0.02 6.10 -5.92
N THR A 256 -0.26 6.81 -4.82
CA THR A 256 -0.85 8.15 -4.80
C THR A 256 -0.10 9.14 -5.69
N GLY A 257 1.24 9.12 -5.64
CA GLY A 257 2.08 9.95 -6.50
C GLY A 257 1.92 9.66 -7.98
N VAL A 258 1.62 8.41 -8.38
CA VAL A 258 1.35 8.06 -9.78
C VAL A 258 0.06 8.74 -10.24
N ALA A 259 -1.04 8.58 -9.48
CA ALA A 259 -2.33 9.19 -9.81
C ALA A 259 -2.25 10.73 -9.91
N MET A 260 -1.57 11.38 -8.95
CA MET A 260 -1.41 12.85 -8.94
C MET A 260 -0.64 13.37 -10.16
N ARG A 261 0.41 12.67 -10.61
CA ARG A 261 1.18 13.07 -11.80
C ARG A 261 0.35 13.06 -13.09
N HIS A 262 -0.76 12.32 -13.11
CA HIS A 262 -1.70 12.28 -14.23
C HIS A 262 -2.89 13.24 -14.06
N GLY A 263 -2.77 14.24 -13.19
CA GLY A 263 -3.79 15.29 -13.04
C GLY A 263 -5.04 14.85 -12.29
N MET A 264 -5.01 13.69 -11.63
CA MET A 264 -6.08 13.28 -10.73
C MET A 264 -5.95 13.97 -9.38
N ARG A 265 -7.08 14.33 -8.77
CA ARG A 265 -7.12 15.01 -7.47
C ARG A 265 -7.60 14.07 -6.39
N SER A 266 -6.96 14.15 -5.23
CA SER A 266 -7.41 13.40 -4.05
C SER A 266 -8.83 13.83 -3.69
N ALA A 267 -9.70 12.84 -3.45
CA ALA A 267 -11.05 13.01 -2.94
C ALA A 267 -11.08 13.47 -1.48
N ARG A 268 -9.90 13.58 -0.83
CA ARG A 268 -9.73 14.00 0.57
C ARG A 268 -10.51 13.15 1.57
N VAL A 269 -10.70 11.87 1.24
CA VAL A 269 -11.22 10.88 2.15
C VAL A 269 -10.02 10.18 2.82
N PRO A 270 -9.84 10.33 4.14
CA PRO A 270 -8.71 9.74 4.86
C PRO A 270 -8.59 8.25 4.60
N LEU A 271 -7.37 7.81 4.25
CA LEU A 271 -6.99 6.39 4.09
C LEU A 271 -7.75 5.58 3.04
N ALA A 272 -8.68 6.20 2.32
CA ALA A 272 -9.32 5.60 1.16
C ALA A 272 -8.40 5.67 -0.08
N PHE A 273 -7.45 6.60 -0.10
CA PHE A 273 -6.56 6.84 -1.25
C PHE A 273 -7.34 6.95 -2.58
N ALA A 274 -8.47 7.65 -2.51
CA ALA A 274 -9.41 7.84 -3.60
C ALA A 274 -9.12 9.13 -4.37
N PHE A 275 -9.24 9.07 -5.70
CA PHE A 275 -8.95 10.15 -6.62
C PHE A 275 -10.08 10.33 -7.63
N HIS A 276 -10.31 11.54 -8.08
CA HIS A 276 -11.26 11.86 -9.13
C HIS A 276 -10.63 12.76 -10.19
N ARG A 277 -11.27 12.84 -11.36
CA ARG A 277 -10.86 13.74 -12.45
C ARG A 277 -10.94 15.19 -11.97
N GLU A 278 -9.98 16.01 -12.36
CA GLU A 278 -10.13 17.46 -12.26
C GLU A 278 -11.16 17.91 -13.30
N SER A 279 -12.34 18.33 -12.84
CA SER A 279 -13.31 18.99 -13.71
C SER A 279 -12.72 20.32 -14.19
N ALA A 280 -12.72 20.53 -15.51
CA ALA A 280 -12.14 21.74 -16.13
C ALA A 280 -12.73 23.06 -15.57
N GLY A 281 -13.96 23.03 -15.05
CA GLY A 281 -14.60 24.16 -14.37
C GLY A 281 -14.03 24.47 -12.97
N ALA A 282 -13.66 23.45 -12.19
CA ALA A 282 -13.14 23.63 -10.83
C ALA A 282 -11.70 24.20 -10.83
N ALA A 283 -10.92 23.90 -11.87
CA ALA A 283 -9.59 24.49 -12.10
C ALA A 283 -9.67 26.01 -12.32
N ALA A 284 -10.67 26.45 -13.11
CA ALA A 284 -10.92 27.86 -13.39
C ALA A 284 -11.42 28.61 -12.16
N GLU A 285 -12.33 28.02 -11.38
CA GLU A 285 -12.85 28.61 -10.14
C GLU A 285 -11.78 28.68 -9.03
N ALA A 286 -10.95 27.64 -8.87
CA ALA A 286 -9.86 27.66 -7.89
C ALA A 286 -8.75 28.65 -8.28
N SER A 287 -8.49 28.84 -9.58
CA SER A 287 -7.56 29.84 -10.09
C SER A 287 -8.14 31.26 -9.92
N ALA A 288 -9.43 31.46 -10.16
CA ALA A 288 -10.11 32.74 -9.94
C ALA A 288 -10.17 33.10 -8.45
N ALA A 289 -10.43 32.12 -7.57
CA ALA A 289 -10.41 32.33 -6.11
C ALA A 289 -9.01 32.65 -5.58
N ARG A 290 -7.94 32.09 -6.16
CA ARG A 290 -6.55 32.46 -5.86
C ARG A 290 -6.17 33.83 -6.39
N ALA A 291 -6.73 34.25 -7.51
CA ALA A 291 -6.53 35.58 -8.08
C ALA A 291 -7.33 36.69 -7.36
N ALA A 292 -8.41 36.32 -6.68
CA ALA A 292 -9.31 37.26 -6.00
C ALA A 292 -8.98 37.52 -4.52
N ALA A 293 -7.97 36.86 -3.94
CA ALA A 293 -7.53 37.14 -2.57
C ALA A 293 -6.78 38.50 -2.52
N PRO A 294 -7.22 39.48 -1.72
CA PRO A 294 -6.53 40.75 -1.62
C PRO A 294 -5.18 40.55 -0.90
N LEU A 295 -4.09 40.99 -1.55
CA LEU A 295 -2.79 41.13 -0.90
C LEU A 295 -2.92 42.20 0.20
N SER A 296 -2.98 41.77 1.46
CA SER A 296 -2.87 42.67 2.60
C SER A 296 -1.44 43.23 2.66
N ALA A 297 -1.32 44.53 2.39
CA ALA A 297 -0.07 45.27 2.50
C ALA A 297 0.27 45.51 3.99
N ALA A 298 1.08 44.62 4.56
CA ALA A 298 1.71 44.84 5.87
C ALA A 298 3.14 45.37 5.69
N ALA A 299 3.35 46.57 6.21
CA ALA A 299 4.49 47.46 6.09
C ALA A 299 5.89 46.85 6.25
N VAL A 300 6.76 47.16 5.28
CA VAL A 300 8.22 47.10 5.40
C VAL A 300 8.67 48.13 6.44
N ARG A 301 9.24 47.67 7.56
CA ARG A 301 10.03 48.54 8.45
C ARG A 301 11.52 48.31 8.23
N ARG A 302 12.16 49.40 7.84
CA ARG A 302 13.58 49.58 7.51
C ARG A 302 14.41 49.63 8.80
N THR A 303 15.57 48.98 8.73
CA THR A 303 16.71 48.91 9.67
C THR A 303 16.95 50.10 10.60
N GLU A 304 17.24 49.81 11.88
CA GLU A 304 18.18 50.59 12.70
C GLU A 304 19.29 49.69 13.26
N ARG A 305 20.50 50.27 13.27
CA ARG A 305 21.78 49.64 13.61
C ARG A 305 21.96 49.62 15.13
N PHE A 306 22.45 48.51 15.67
CA PHE A 306 23.19 48.51 16.94
C PHE A 306 24.53 47.78 16.76
N THR A 307 25.59 48.52 17.04
CA THR A 307 26.99 48.11 17.08
C THR A 307 27.32 47.46 18.42
N VAL A 308 28.10 46.37 18.41
CA VAL A 308 28.86 45.90 19.58
C VAL A 308 30.30 45.56 19.13
N ALA A 309 31.26 46.04 19.91
CA ALA A 309 32.72 46.00 19.68
C ALA A 309 33.34 44.58 19.87
N PRO A 310 34.60 44.35 19.44
CA PRO A 310 35.16 43.00 19.28
C PRO A 310 35.78 42.46 20.57
N LEU A 311 35.75 41.13 20.73
CA LEU A 311 36.49 40.39 21.76
C LEU A 311 37.59 39.52 21.14
N VAL A 312 38.74 39.57 21.80
CA VAL A 312 40.06 39.08 21.41
C VAL A 312 40.15 37.54 21.41
N ALA A 313 40.99 37.03 20.51
CA ALA A 313 41.26 35.61 20.27
C ALA A 313 41.91 34.87 21.46
N THR A 314 41.52 33.62 21.67
CA THR A 314 42.32 32.58 22.36
C THR A 314 42.30 31.26 21.58
N ARG A 315 43.39 30.50 21.76
CA ARG A 315 43.99 29.42 20.94
C ARG A 315 43.21 28.08 20.85
N PRO A 316 43.56 27.18 19.90
CA PRO A 316 42.83 25.93 19.63
C PRO A 316 43.25 24.78 20.56
N VAL A 317 42.31 23.86 20.84
CA VAL A 317 42.56 22.57 21.52
C VAL A 317 42.58 21.45 20.49
N LEU A 318 43.59 20.58 20.60
CA LEU A 318 43.92 19.46 19.74
C LEU A 318 42.83 18.38 19.65
N ALA A 319 42.78 17.76 18.47
CA ALA A 319 42.02 16.55 18.15
C ALA A 319 42.52 15.31 18.91
N VAL A 320 41.58 14.46 19.36
CA VAL A 320 41.86 13.11 19.88
C VAL A 320 41.36 12.08 18.86
N ALA A 321 42.25 11.17 18.47
CA ALA A 321 42.04 10.09 17.51
C ALA A 321 41.30 8.87 18.14
N PRO A 322 40.70 7.97 17.33
CA PRO A 322 39.94 6.82 17.82
C PRO A 322 40.85 5.65 18.25
N PRO A 323 40.43 4.76 19.17
CA PRO A 323 41.23 3.62 19.56
C PRO A 323 41.12 2.46 18.55
N VAL A 324 42.30 1.91 18.24
CA VAL A 324 42.54 0.70 17.44
C VAL A 324 42.31 -0.53 18.32
N TRP A 325 41.55 -1.52 17.83
CA TRP A 325 41.38 -2.83 18.46
C TRP A 325 42.30 -3.87 17.81
N LEU A 326 43.17 -4.51 18.61
CA LEU A 326 43.97 -5.65 18.20
C LEU A 326 44.00 -6.69 19.32
N GLY A 327 43.39 -7.86 19.04
CA GLY A 327 43.81 -9.19 19.49
C GLY A 327 43.56 -9.63 20.95
N GLY A 328 42.53 -10.45 21.16
CA GLY A 328 42.40 -11.30 22.36
C GLY A 328 41.19 -12.25 22.28
N ARG A 329 41.42 -13.56 22.34
CA ARG A 329 40.42 -14.65 22.21
C ARG A 329 39.32 -14.63 23.28
N PRO A 330 38.10 -15.13 23.00
CA PRO A 330 36.98 -15.14 23.95
C PRO A 330 37.01 -16.36 24.89
N GLN A 331 36.67 -16.15 26.17
CA GLN A 331 36.19 -17.19 27.09
C GLN A 331 34.65 -17.08 27.22
N PRO A 332 33.92 -18.21 27.29
CA PRO A 332 32.46 -18.21 27.30
C PRO A 332 31.87 -17.89 28.68
N PHE A 333 30.91 -16.97 28.71
CA PHE A 333 30.11 -16.64 29.90
C PHE A 333 29.09 -17.74 30.19
N ALA A 334 29.06 -18.18 31.46
CA ALA A 334 28.09 -19.10 32.02
C ALA A 334 26.77 -18.40 32.36
N ALA A 335 25.65 -19.08 32.11
CA ALA A 335 24.30 -18.65 32.48
C ALA A 335 23.98 -18.94 33.96
N PRO A 336 23.13 -18.14 34.63
CA PRO A 336 22.47 -18.58 35.85
C PRO A 336 20.99 -18.96 35.60
N SER A 337 20.61 -20.10 36.18
CA SER A 337 19.24 -20.63 36.30
C SER A 337 18.50 -20.08 37.54
N PRO A 338 17.16 -20.30 37.64
CA PRO A 338 16.26 -19.47 38.45
C PRO A 338 16.02 -20.04 39.86
N ALA A 339 15.63 -19.18 40.79
CA ALA A 339 15.14 -19.59 42.11
C ALA A 339 13.78 -18.96 42.44
N VAL A 340 12.80 -19.84 42.63
CA VAL A 340 11.46 -19.60 43.18
C VAL A 340 11.56 -19.40 44.69
N ARG A 341 10.83 -18.44 45.29
CA ARG A 341 10.26 -18.61 46.64
C ARG A 341 8.89 -17.94 46.83
N THR A 342 8.08 -18.72 47.53
CA THR A 342 6.67 -18.70 47.95
C THR A 342 6.21 -17.59 48.90
N ALA A 343 4.87 -17.50 48.97
CA ALA A 343 3.98 -16.63 49.73
C ALA A 343 4.12 -16.59 51.27
N ALA A 344 3.58 -15.51 51.87
CA ALA A 344 2.79 -15.53 53.11
C ALA A 344 1.87 -14.28 53.21
N LEU A 345 0.63 -14.52 53.65
CA LEU A 345 -0.45 -13.55 53.88
C LEU A 345 -0.37 -12.90 55.28
N ASP A 346 -0.90 -11.67 55.39
CA ASP A 346 -1.83 -11.17 56.44
C ASP A 346 -1.97 -9.64 56.28
N ALA A 347 -3.02 -8.92 56.70
CA ALA A 347 -4.47 -9.08 56.73
C ALA A 347 -5.03 -7.67 57.05
N ARG A 348 -6.17 -7.32 56.43
CA ARG A 348 -7.18 -6.28 56.78
C ARG A 348 -6.85 -4.79 56.60
N ALA A 349 -7.59 -4.14 55.69
CA ALA A 349 -8.69 -3.25 56.08
C ALA A 349 -9.62 -2.94 54.89
N ASP A 350 -10.91 -3.12 55.16
CA ASP A 350 -12.08 -2.95 54.32
C ASP A 350 -12.37 -1.47 54.00
N ARG A 351 -12.52 -1.14 52.70
CA ARG A 351 -13.41 -0.07 52.22
C ARG A 351 -13.93 -0.41 50.83
N SER A 352 -15.19 -0.82 50.80
CA SER A 352 -16.12 -0.78 49.66
C SER A 352 -16.02 0.54 48.87
N VAL A 353 -15.64 0.46 47.59
CA VAL A 353 -15.88 1.50 46.58
C VAL A 353 -16.59 0.82 45.40
N ALA A 354 -17.68 1.44 44.95
CA ALA A 354 -18.51 1.03 43.82
C ALA A 354 -17.69 0.70 42.55
N PRO A 355 -18.20 -0.13 41.62
CA PRO A 355 -17.48 -0.44 40.40
C PRO A 355 -17.27 0.85 39.59
N VAL A 356 -16.03 1.30 39.59
CA VAL A 356 -15.52 2.32 38.66
C VAL A 356 -15.62 1.70 37.28
N ALA A 357 -16.29 2.39 36.35
CA ALA A 357 -16.28 2.04 34.94
C ALA A 357 -14.84 1.75 34.51
N GLU A 358 -14.60 0.58 33.92
CA GLU A 358 -13.28 0.23 33.40
C GLU A 358 -12.83 1.37 32.48
N ASP A 359 -11.74 2.02 32.85
CA ASP A 359 -11.03 3.01 32.04
C ASP A 359 -10.44 2.25 30.84
N VAL A 360 -11.27 2.02 29.82
CA VAL A 360 -10.87 1.37 28.57
C VAL A 360 -9.78 2.26 27.98
N ALA A 361 -8.54 1.78 28.04
CA ALA A 361 -7.40 2.54 27.58
C ALA A 361 -7.60 2.92 26.10
N PRO A 362 -7.42 4.21 25.74
CA PRO A 362 -7.55 4.63 24.35
C PRO A 362 -6.57 3.85 23.49
N THR A 363 -7.07 3.22 22.44
CA THR A 363 -6.25 2.37 21.56
C THR A 363 -5.86 3.13 20.30
N LEU A 364 -4.76 2.71 19.67
CA LEU A 364 -4.40 3.21 18.35
C LEU A 364 -5.50 2.91 17.32
N GLU A 365 -6.24 1.82 17.49
CA GLU A 365 -7.36 1.42 16.63
C GLU A 365 -8.55 2.38 16.74
N GLU A 366 -8.84 2.87 17.95
CA GLU A 366 -9.88 3.88 18.17
C GLU A 366 -9.52 5.22 17.52
N ALA A 367 -8.27 5.67 17.71
CA ALA A 367 -7.74 6.84 17.01
C ALA A 367 -7.84 6.68 15.49
N GLN A 368 -7.53 5.48 15.00
CA GLN A 368 -7.63 5.15 13.59
C GLN A 368 -9.08 5.24 13.09
N ALA A 369 -10.04 4.68 13.82
CA ALA A 369 -11.45 4.75 13.47
C ALA A 369 -11.99 6.19 13.44
N LEU A 370 -11.58 7.04 14.39
CA LEU A 370 -11.95 8.46 14.42
C LEU A 370 -11.35 9.23 13.24
N ALA A 371 -10.08 8.97 12.90
CA ALA A 371 -9.44 9.57 11.73
C ALA A 371 -10.16 9.19 10.43
N ASN A 372 -10.58 7.93 10.33
CA ASN A 372 -11.32 7.38 9.19
C ASN A 372 -12.72 8.01 9.07
N ALA A 373 -13.40 8.22 10.18
CA ALA A 373 -14.67 8.94 10.25
C ALA A 373 -14.56 10.45 9.94
N GLY A 374 -13.35 10.98 9.73
CA GLY A 374 -13.09 12.41 9.54
C GLY A 374 -13.15 13.23 10.83
N ALA A 375 -13.32 12.59 11.99
CA ALA A 375 -13.33 13.22 13.30
C ALA A 375 -11.90 13.52 13.79
N PHE A 376 -11.17 14.30 13.02
CA PHE A 376 -9.73 14.51 13.22
C PHE A 376 -9.36 15.11 14.58
N ASP A 377 -10.15 16.06 15.09
CA ASP A 377 -9.87 16.70 16.39
C ASP A 377 -10.05 15.70 17.55
N GLU A 378 -10.87 14.67 17.37
CA GLU A 378 -11.05 13.57 18.31
C GLU A 378 -9.95 12.53 18.14
N ALA A 379 -9.60 12.19 16.90
CA ALA A 379 -8.50 11.28 16.58
C ALA A 379 -7.16 11.78 17.15
N GLU A 380 -6.85 13.07 17.01
CA GLU A 380 -5.65 13.68 17.58
C GLU A 380 -5.67 13.67 19.12
N ARG A 381 -6.84 13.86 19.74
CA ARG A 381 -7.00 13.72 21.20
C ARG A 381 -6.72 12.30 21.67
N VAL A 382 -7.29 11.30 21.02
CA VAL A 382 -7.07 9.89 21.35
C VAL A 382 -5.61 9.50 21.11
N LEU A 383 -4.98 9.98 20.04
CA LEU A 383 -3.55 9.78 19.78
C LEU A 383 -2.65 10.41 20.84
N ALA A 384 -3.00 11.61 21.32
CA ALA A 384 -2.27 12.26 22.39
C ALA A 384 -2.37 11.47 23.70
N GLN A 385 -3.55 10.97 24.04
CA GLN A 385 -3.75 10.12 25.22
C GLN A 385 -3.02 8.77 25.11
N PHE A 386 -3.11 8.12 23.95
CA PHE A 386 -2.37 6.89 23.65
C PHE A 386 -0.86 7.11 23.81
N SER A 387 -0.32 8.18 23.21
CA SER A 387 1.10 8.50 23.25
C SER A 387 1.58 8.88 24.66
N ALA A 388 0.73 9.52 25.47
CA ALA A 388 1.04 9.83 26.86
C ALA A 388 1.19 8.57 27.74
N ARG A 389 0.48 7.50 27.40
CA ARG A 389 0.49 6.24 28.16
C ARG A 389 1.51 5.24 27.65
N VAL A 390 1.60 5.07 26.33
CA VAL A 390 2.47 4.06 25.67
C VAL A 390 3.87 4.63 25.37
N GLY A 391 3.99 5.95 25.31
CA GLY A 391 5.21 6.64 24.89
C GLY A 391 5.32 6.78 23.37
N PRO A 392 6.49 7.22 22.87
CA PRO A 392 6.73 7.41 21.43
C PRO A 392 6.52 6.10 20.65
N HIS A 393 5.55 6.08 19.73
CA HIS A 393 5.20 4.91 18.94
C HIS A 393 5.21 5.23 17.45
N ALA A 394 5.88 4.39 16.65
CA ALA A 394 6.07 4.64 15.22
C ALA A 394 4.73 4.77 14.47
N ASP A 395 3.81 3.84 14.69
CA ASP A 395 2.51 3.83 14.00
C ASP A 395 1.60 4.98 14.44
N ALA A 396 1.76 5.48 15.68
CA ALA A 396 1.02 6.64 16.17
C ALA A 396 1.53 7.94 15.52
N PHE A 397 2.85 8.05 15.31
CA PHE A 397 3.39 9.16 14.52
C PHE A 397 3.01 9.06 13.05
N TYR A 398 3.01 7.86 12.48
CA TYR A 398 2.53 7.68 11.11
C TYR A 398 1.08 8.14 10.95
N LEU A 399 0.17 7.74 11.85
CA LEU A 399 -1.23 8.16 11.81
C LEU A 399 -1.42 9.67 12.01
N ASN A 400 -0.65 10.30 12.92
CA ASN A 400 -0.64 11.76 13.03
C ASN A 400 -0.18 12.44 11.73
N GLY A 401 0.79 11.84 11.03
CA GLY A 401 1.23 12.33 9.72
C GLY A 401 0.12 12.28 8.67
N LEU A 402 -0.65 11.19 8.62
CA LEU A 402 -1.80 11.04 7.72
C LEU A 402 -2.91 12.06 8.03
N ILE A 403 -3.23 12.27 9.31
CA ILE A 403 -4.23 13.27 9.73
C ILE A 403 -3.76 14.69 9.37
N ALA A 404 -2.49 15.00 9.57
CA ALA A 404 -1.91 16.28 9.19
C ALA A 404 -1.98 16.51 7.67
N ASP A 405 -1.66 15.50 6.88
CA ASP A 405 -1.71 15.54 5.42
C ASP A 405 -3.15 15.72 4.90
N ALA A 406 -4.11 14.97 5.45
CA ALA A 406 -5.53 15.09 5.13
C ALA A 406 -6.08 16.50 5.44
N ARG A 407 -5.54 17.18 6.45
CA ARG A 407 -5.88 18.56 6.82
C ARG A 407 -5.07 19.62 6.05
N GLY A 408 -4.25 19.22 5.08
CA GLY A 408 -3.43 20.13 4.27
C GLY A 408 -2.21 20.71 4.98
N ARG A 409 -1.80 20.12 6.13
CA ARG A 409 -0.64 20.56 6.92
C ARG A 409 0.60 19.75 6.53
N ALA A 410 1.03 19.91 5.27
CA ALA A 410 2.10 19.09 4.68
C ALA A 410 3.44 19.14 5.45
N ALA A 411 3.83 20.30 5.98
CA ALA A 411 5.06 20.45 6.75
C ALA A 411 5.03 19.59 8.03
N GLU A 412 3.91 19.65 8.75
CA GLU A 412 3.69 18.89 9.97
C GLU A 412 3.57 17.39 9.71
N ALA A 413 2.90 17.01 8.61
CA ALA A 413 2.85 15.62 8.15
C ALA A 413 4.26 15.05 7.92
N GLY A 414 5.13 15.83 7.26
CA GLY A 414 6.53 15.46 7.05
C GLY A 414 7.30 15.24 8.35
N ASP A 415 7.08 16.08 9.37
CA ASP A 415 7.72 15.92 10.68
C ASP A 415 7.25 14.66 11.40
N PHE A 416 5.96 14.35 11.31
CA PHE A 416 5.42 13.11 11.87
C PHE A 416 5.96 11.86 11.17
N TYR A 417 6.05 11.85 9.83
CA TYR A 417 6.67 10.73 9.11
C TYR A 417 8.14 10.57 9.50
N ARG A 418 8.92 11.66 9.63
CA ARG A 418 10.31 11.59 10.10
C ARG A 418 10.40 11.01 11.52
N LYS A 419 9.49 11.38 12.43
CA LYS A 419 9.42 10.80 13.79
C LYS A 419 9.10 9.30 13.75
N ALA A 420 8.18 8.86 12.89
CA ALA A 420 7.91 7.44 12.69
C ALA A 420 9.16 6.69 12.19
N LEU A 421 9.89 7.27 11.23
CA LEU A 421 11.14 6.71 10.70
C LEU A 421 12.31 6.74 11.68
N TYR A 422 12.33 7.70 12.61
CA TYR A 422 13.32 7.73 13.68
C TYR A 422 13.15 6.53 14.61
N LEU A 423 11.91 6.20 14.97
CA LEU A 423 11.61 5.04 15.82
C LEU A 423 11.71 3.71 15.08
N ARG A 424 11.26 3.66 13.83
CA ARG A 424 11.29 2.47 12.98
C ARG A 424 11.84 2.83 11.61
N PRO A 425 13.18 2.74 11.41
CA PRO A 425 13.86 3.12 10.17
C PRO A 425 13.41 2.38 8.90
N THR A 426 12.73 1.24 9.08
CA THR A 426 12.19 0.35 8.04
C THR A 426 10.67 0.48 7.86
N HIS A 427 10.03 1.47 8.49
CA HIS A 427 8.58 1.68 8.36
C HIS A 427 8.23 2.09 6.93
N HIS A 428 7.72 1.13 6.17
CA HIS A 428 7.57 1.22 4.72
C HIS A 428 6.60 2.34 4.31
N GLU A 429 5.46 2.44 4.99
CA GLU A 429 4.42 3.42 4.73
C GLU A 429 4.93 4.85 4.97
N ALA A 430 5.59 5.08 6.11
CA ALA A 430 6.16 6.38 6.43
C ALA A 430 7.26 6.81 5.44
N LEU A 431 8.08 5.88 4.94
CA LEU A 431 9.08 6.16 3.89
C LEU A 431 8.40 6.64 2.61
N THR A 432 7.35 5.94 2.18
CA THR A 432 6.67 6.22 0.92
C THR A 432 5.83 7.51 0.96
N HIS A 433 5.16 7.78 2.08
CA HIS A 433 4.43 9.04 2.26
C HIS A 433 5.36 10.24 2.35
N LEU A 434 6.49 10.12 3.07
CA LEU A 434 7.49 11.19 3.10
C LEU A 434 8.12 11.43 1.73
N ALA A 435 8.38 10.36 0.96
CA ALA A 435 8.87 10.49 -0.41
C ALA A 435 7.89 11.28 -1.30
N THR A 436 6.59 11.00 -1.16
CA THR A 436 5.54 11.69 -1.90
C THR A 436 5.50 13.18 -1.53
N LEU A 437 5.59 13.53 -0.24
CA LEU A 437 5.66 14.93 0.20
C LEU A 437 6.90 15.65 -0.35
N LEU A 438 8.06 14.99 -0.39
CA LEU A 438 9.28 15.58 -0.96
C LEU A 438 9.16 15.80 -2.47
N ASP A 439 8.57 14.85 -3.21
CA ASP A 439 8.37 14.98 -4.66
C ASP A 439 7.41 16.14 -4.98
N VAL A 440 6.30 16.25 -4.24
CA VAL A 440 5.35 17.38 -4.36
C VAL A 440 6.01 18.71 -3.97
N GLY A 441 6.92 18.69 -2.98
CA GLY A 441 7.73 19.84 -2.58
C GLY A 441 8.87 20.18 -3.54
N GLY A 442 9.08 19.40 -4.61
CA GLY A 442 10.13 19.61 -5.62
C GLY A 442 11.47 18.94 -5.32
N ASP A 443 11.64 18.28 -4.17
CA ASP A 443 12.84 17.52 -3.81
C ASP A 443 12.76 16.08 -4.36
N ARG A 444 12.96 15.97 -5.67
CA ARG A 444 12.95 14.70 -6.40
C ARG A 444 14.06 13.74 -5.96
N ALA A 445 15.23 14.28 -5.62
CA ALA A 445 16.37 13.48 -5.21
C ALA A 445 16.12 12.82 -3.85
N GLY A 446 15.58 13.59 -2.89
CA GLY A 446 15.18 13.08 -1.59
C GLY A 446 14.04 12.05 -1.69
N ALA A 447 13.06 12.30 -2.57
CA ALA A 447 11.97 11.36 -2.82
C ALA A 447 12.48 10.01 -3.34
N GLN A 448 13.36 10.01 -4.35
CA GLN A 448 13.93 8.78 -4.91
C GLN A 448 14.72 7.99 -3.86
N TRP A 449 15.56 8.67 -3.08
CA TRP A 449 16.33 8.03 -2.02
C TRP A 449 15.45 7.34 -0.97
N LEU A 450 14.34 7.97 -0.57
CA LEU A 450 13.39 7.38 0.36
C LEU A 450 12.65 6.17 -0.24
N LEU A 451 12.27 6.22 -1.51
CA LEU A 451 11.65 5.09 -2.20
C LEU A 451 12.60 3.90 -2.33
N GLU A 452 13.87 4.12 -2.65
CA GLU A 452 14.89 3.07 -2.66
C GLU A 452 15.07 2.43 -1.28
N ARG A 453 14.98 3.24 -0.22
CA ARG A 453 15.03 2.75 1.15
C ARG A 453 13.77 1.98 1.52
N ALA A 454 12.59 2.39 1.05
CA ALA A 454 11.33 1.66 1.25
C ALA A 454 11.37 0.27 0.61
N ARG A 455 11.93 0.17 -0.60
CA ARG A 455 12.13 -1.10 -1.31
C ARG A 455 13.04 -2.07 -0.54
N ARG A 456 14.16 -1.57 -0.01
CA ARG A 456 15.08 -2.38 0.82
C ARG A 456 14.49 -2.83 2.15
N SER A 457 13.44 -2.18 2.61
CA SER A 457 12.78 -2.51 3.89
C SER A 457 11.68 -3.57 3.73
N ALA A 458 11.30 -3.89 2.49
CA ALA A 458 10.23 -4.83 2.15
C ALA A 458 10.72 -6.24 1.77
N GLY A 459 12.04 -6.43 1.63
CA GLY A 459 12.70 -7.73 1.46
C GLY A 459 13.43 -8.13 2.72
#